data_AF-A0A1I2DUY4-F1
#
_entry.id   AF-A0A1I2DUY4-F1
#
_cell.length_a   1.000
_cell.length_b   1.000
_cell.length_c   1.000
_cell.angle_alpha   90.00
_cell.angle_beta   90.00
_cell.angle_gamma   90.00
#
_symmetry.space_group_name_H-M   'P 1'
#
loop_
_entity.id
_entity.type
_entity.pdbx_description
1 polymer ?
#
loop_
_entity_poly.entity_id
_entity_poly.type
_entity_poly.pdbx_seq_one_letter_code
_entity_poly.pdbx_strand_id
1 'polypeptide(L)'
;MKKNIFRISLVLALLGFLTTSCNKLKDKLSFDSTVVETDNELERANDDIDLIVEDASDFAASNGRVEEKDKFAPCAVITHNRATRTVTIDFGTGCKGRDGRVRKGKIIAVHTDVFRKPNSKCTVTFDGYSVEDIKVTGTIVTTYNGLDLVKKNVQKTSLVNVNLTFPDGKTASRNVTVTQNFTLSANLLDSEYQVTVNGTGVARNGVAFNTTTLSPIVKKVACFAEKVPYPVSGIQQITPQNDKEPIKIDFGNGTCDKTITITRGEAVRTITLK
;
A
#
# COMPACT_ATOMS: atom_id res chain seq x y z
N MET A 1 -3.16 68.57 -63.55
CA MET A 1 -4.36 67.84 -63.07
C MET A 1 -3.93 66.98 -61.88
N LYS A 2 -3.78 67.52 -60.65
CA LYS A 2 -4.76 67.61 -59.55
C LYS A 2 -5.71 66.40 -59.41
N LYS A 3 -5.48 65.52 -58.42
CA LYS A 3 -6.22 65.51 -57.13
C LYS A 3 -5.64 64.51 -56.12
N ASN A 4 -5.44 65.02 -54.91
CA ASN A 4 -5.09 64.33 -53.66
C ASN A 4 -6.31 63.68 -53.00
N ILE A 5 -6.11 62.58 -52.25
CA ILE A 5 -6.83 62.14 -51.03
C ILE A 5 -5.83 61.20 -50.31
N PHE A 6 -5.12 61.49 -49.21
CA PHE A 6 -5.43 61.83 -47.80
C PHE A 6 -6.28 60.80 -47.02
N ARG A 7 -5.68 60.23 -45.96
CA ARG A 7 -6.21 59.76 -44.65
C ARG A 7 -5.63 58.38 -44.25
N ILE A 8 -5.31 58.01 -43.01
CA ILE A 8 -5.09 58.60 -41.67
C ILE A 8 -4.47 57.43 -40.86
N SER A 9 -3.58 57.75 -39.92
CA SER A 9 -2.88 56.92 -38.93
C SER A 9 -3.72 55.89 -38.15
N LEU A 10 -3.11 54.76 -37.72
CA LEU A 10 -3.22 54.25 -36.33
C LEU A 10 -2.23 53.09 -35.99
N VAL A 11 -1.31 53.39 -35.05
CA VAL A 11 -0.90 52.61 -33.84
C VAL A 11 -0.11 51.28 -33.93
N LEU A 12 0.99 51.33 -33.16
CA LEU A 12 1.81 50.28 -32.52
C LEU A 12 1.23 48.86 -32.43
N ALA A 13 2.06 47.89 -32.78
CA ALA A 13 2.13 46.61 -32.06
C ALA A 13 3.60 46.14 -31.97
N LEU A 14 4.16 46.40 -30.79
CA LEU A 14 5.30 45.71 -30.19
C LEU A 14 5.00 44.20 -30.19
N LEU A 15 5.81 43.34 -30.81
CA LEU A 15 5.97 41.92 -30.45
C LEU A 15 7.02 41.27 -31.35
N GLY A 16 8.06 40.66 -30.76
CA GLY A 16 8.83 39.67 -31.52
C GLY A 16 10.30 39.46 -31.22
N PHE A 17 10.80 39.71 -30.00
CA PHE A 17 12.06 39.08 -29.55
C PHE A 17 12.01 38.78 -28.05
N LEU A 18 11.27 37.72 -27.71
CA LEU A 18 11.43 36.98 -26.46
C LEU A 18 11.64 35.50 -26.81
N THR A 19 12.81 35.16 -27.33
CA THR A 19 13.27 33.77 -27.44
C THR A 19 14.35 33.51 -26.39
N THR A 20 14.00 33.71 -25.13
CA THR A 20 14.72 33.14 -23.98
C THR A 20 13.71 32.57 -22.99
N SER A 21 12.96 31.56 -23.41
CA SER A 21 12.23 30.68 -22.50
C SER A 21 12.19 29.27 -23.07
N CYS A 22 13.37 28.66 -23.15
CA CYS A 22 13.48 27.22 -23.31
C CYS A 22 14.83 26.81 -22.71
N ASN A 23 14.95 26.88 -21.38
CA ASN A 23 15.97 26.17 -20.57
C ASN A 23 15.76 26.24 -19.05
N LYS A 24 14.52 26.46 -18.56
CA LYS A 24 14.19 26.36 -17.12
C LYS A 24 13.03 25.43 -16.77
N LEU A 25 12.61 24.57 -17.70
CA LEU A 25 11.51 23.61 -17.47
C LEU A 25 11.96 22.15 -17.35
N LYS A 26 13.28 21.89 -17.37
CA LYS A 26 13.84 20.55 -17.20
C LYS A 26 14.33 20.24 -15.78
N ASP A 27 14.02 21.10 -14.80
CA ASP A 27 14.61 20.96 -13.46
C ASP A 27 13.70 21.46 -12.31
N LYS A 28 12.47 20.94 -12.23
CA LYS A 28 11.64 21.04 -11.01
C LYS A 28 10.84 19.75 -10.82
N LEU A 29 11.49 18.74 -10.26
CA LEU A 29 10.91 17.66 -9.45
C LEU A 29 12.07 16.81 -8.91
N SER A 30 12.86 17.38 -8.00
CA SER A 30 14.05 16.75 -7.41
C SER A 30 13.90 16.54 -5.91
N PHE A 31 12.72 16.10 -5.46
CA PHE A 31 12.59 15.67 -4.08
C PHE A 31 12.93 14.18 -3.99
N ASP A 32 13.76 13.81 -3.03
CA ASP A 32 14.13 12.42 -2.78
C ASP A 32 12.88 11.59 -2.49
N SER A 33 12.50 10.72 -3.44
CA SER A 33 11.33 9.84 -3.33
C SER A 33 11.61 8.57 -2.53
N THR A 34 12.84 8.37 -2.04
CA THR A 34 13.25 7.13 -1.34
C THR A 34 12.33 6.80 -0.17
N VAL A 35 11.89 7.81 0.59
CA VAL A 35 10.97 7.60 1.72
C VAL A 35 9.61 7.07 1.26
N VAL A 36 9.05 7.65 0.19
CA VAL A 36 7.75 7.24 -0.39
C VAL A 36 7.84 5.84 -0.99
N GLU A 37 8.91 5.57 -1.73
CA GLU A 37 9.16 4.25 -2.33
C GLU A 37 9.32 3.19 -1.26
N THR A 38 10.07 3.50 -0.19
CA THR A 38 10.27 2.58 0.94
C THR A 38 8.97 2.31 1.68
N ASP A 39 8.14 3.32 1.97
CA ASP A 39 6.85 3.14 2.64
C ASP A 39 5.92 2.25 1.80
N ASN A 40 5.90 2.44 0.48
CA ASN A 40 5.15 1.59 -0.44
C ASN A 40 5.66 0.14 -0.47
N GLU A 41 6.97 -0.10 -0.46
CA GLU A 41 7.53 -1.46 -0.37
C GLU A 41 7.14 -2.15 0.95
N LEU A 42 7.18 -1.41 2.06
CA LEU A 42 6.76 -1.84 3.39
C LEU A 42 5.25 -2.13 3.47
N GLU A 43 4.42 -1.37 2.78
CA GLU A 43 2.98 -1.62 2.65
C GLU A 43 2.68 -2.85 1.80
N ARG A 44 3.32 -2.97 0.64
CA ARG A 44 3.17 -4.16 -0.23
C ARG A 44 3.58 -5.44 0.47
N ALA A 45 4.66 -5.42 1.25
CA ALA A 45 5.08 -6.57 2.05
C ALA A 45 4.02 -6.92 3.11
N ASN A 46 3.46 -5.93 3.80
CA ASN A 46 2.42 -6.15 4.81
C ASN A 46 1.11 -6.68 4.21
N ASP A 47 0.63 -6.10 3.11
CA ASP A 47 -0.58 -6.53 2.40
C ASP A 47 -0.44 -7.97 1.89
N ASP A 48 0.73 -8.33 1.36
CA ASP A 48 1.03 -9.70 0.92
C ASP A 48 0.99 -10.70 2.09
N ILE A 49 1.61 -10.36 3.22
CA ILE A 49 1.61 -11.21 4.42
C ILE A 49 0.20 -11.36 4.99
N ASP A 50 -0.57 -10.27 5.08
CA ASP A 50 -1.95 -10.29 5.57
C ASP A 50 -2.83 -11.21 4.71
N LEU A 51 -2.77 -11.09 3.38
CA LEU A 51 -3.50 -11.97 2.47
C LEU A 51 -3.12 -13.45 2.64
N ILE A 52 -1.83 -13.77 2.68
CA ILE A 52 -1.34 -15.15 2.85
C ILE A 52 -1.82 -15.74 4.19
N VAL A 53 -1.73 -14.96 5.27
CA VAL A 53 -2.13 -15.40 6.61
C VAL A 53 -3.63 -15.59 6.71
N GLU A 54 -4.43 -14.71 6.11
CA GLU A 54 -5.89 -14.83 6.11
C GLU A 54 -6.35 -16.06 5.34
N ASP A 55 -5.90 -16.23 4.10
CA ASP A 55 -6.24 -17.42 3.30
C ASP A 55 -5.80 -18.70 4.05
N ALA A 56 -4.60 -18.71 4.66
CA ALA A 56 -4.08 -19.92 5.32
C ALA A 56 -4.89 -20.25 6.57
N SER A 57 -5.36 -19.23 7.28
CA SER A 57 -6.22 -19.36 8.45
C SER A 57 -7.63 -19.83 8.06
N ASP A 58 -8.18 -19.39 6.93
CA ASP A 58 -9.45 -19.89 6.38
C ASP A 58 -9.35 -21.37 5.96
N PHE A 59 -8.28 -21.74 5.25
CA PHE A 59 -7.99 -23.14 4.93
C PHE A 59 -7.87 -24.01 6.20
N ALA A 60 -7.16 -23.52 7.22
CA ALA A 60 -6.98 -24.22 8.49
C ALA A 60 -8.30 -24.36 9.28
N ALA A 61 -9.13 -23.31 9.30
CA ALA A 61 -10.43 -23.30 9.98
C ALA A 61 -11.45 -24.24 9.32
N SER A 62 -11.36 -24.42 8.00
CA SER A 62 -12.22 -25.31 7.22
C SER A 62 -11.80 -26.78 7.23
N ASN A 63 -10.77 -27.15 8.00
CA ASN A 63 -10.17 -28.49 7.96
C ASN A 63 -9.67 -28.89 6.56
N GLY A 64 -9.21 -27.91 5.77
CA GLY A 64 -8.75 -28.13 4.40
C GLY A 64 -9.86 -28.43 3.39
N ARG A 65 -11.13 -28.15 3.73
CA ARG A 65 -12.29 -28.33 2.84
C ARG A 65 -12.53 -27.16 1.90
N VAL A 66 -11.91 -26.01 2.17
CA VAL A 66 -11.92 -24.92 1.20
C VAL A 66 -11.00 -25.33 0.05
N GLU A 67 -11.49 -25.22 -1.19
CA GLU A 67 -10.79 -25.49 -2.45
C GLU A 67 -9.70 -24.40 -2.73
N GLU A 68 -9.00 -23.98 -1.68
CA GLU A 68 -8.06 -22.86 -1.65
C GLU A 68 -6.61 -23.29 -1.61
N LYS A 69 -6.31 -24.59 -1.75
CA LYS A 69 -4.94 -25.01 -2.08
C LYS A 69 -4.42 -24.28 -3.34
N ASP A 70 -5.36 -23.89 -4.19
CA ASP A 70 -5.22 -23.08 -5.39
C ASP A 70 -4.93 -21.58 -5.17
N LYS A 71 -4.98 -21.06 -3.94
CA LYS A 71 -4.51 -19.69 -3.65
C LYS A 71 -3.04 -19.66 -3.24
N PHE A 72 -2.51 -20.79 -2.78
CA PHE A 72 -1.11 -20.89 -2.36
C PHE A 72 -0.19 -21.31 -3.50
N ALA A 73 1.07 -20.95 -3.33
CA ALA A 73 2.13 -21.54 -4.14
C ALA A 73 2.06 -23.08 -4.02
N PRO A 74 2.06 -23.86 -5.13
CA PRO A 74 1.84 -25.31 -5.09
C PRO A 74 2.81 -26.09 -4.17
N CYS A 75 3.97 -25.50 -3.93
CA CYS A 75 5.05 -26.04 -3.10
C CYS A 75 4.95 -25.64 -1.60
N ALA A 76 4.06 -24.72 -1.23
CA ALA A 76 3.94 -24.28 0.16
C ALA A 76 3.20 -25.35 0.97
N VAL A 77 3.73 -25.65 2.16
CA VAL A 77 3.12 -26.59 3.11
C VAL A 77 2.44 -25.80 4.21
N ILE A 78 1.12 -25.99 4.36
CA ILE A 78 0.33 -25.37 5.42
C ILE A 78 0.05 -26.41 6.50
N THR A 79 0.45 -26.13 7.73
CA THR A 79 0.17 -26.98 8.90
C THR A 79 -0.65 -26.23 9.93
N HIS A 80 -1.66 -26.90 10.51
CA HIS A 80 -2.48 -26.36 11.58
C HIS A 80 -2.29 -27.19 12.86
N ASN A 81 -1.58 -26.65 13.84
CA ASN A 81 -1.52 -27.20 15.19
C ASN A 81 -2.70 -26.65 16.01
N ARG A 82 -3.71 -27.49 16.23
CA ARG A 82 -4.93 -27.10 16.95
C ARG A 82 -4.70 -26.86 18.44
N ALA A 83 -3.76 -27.57 19.06
CA ALA A 83 -3.49 -27.44 20.49
C ALA A 83 -2.92 -26.05 20.82
N THR A 84 -2.09 -25.52 19.92
CA THR A 84 -1.48 -24.19 20.07
C THR A 84 -2.16 -23.12 19.22
N ARG A 85 -3.23 -23.47 18.47
CA ARG A 85 -3.91 -22.61 17.49
C ARG A 85 -2.93 -21.93 16.52
N THR A 86 -1.94 -22.69 16.06
CA THR A 86 -0.87 -22.19 15.20
C THR A 86 -1.08 -22.66 13.77
N VAL A 87 -1.09 -21.72 12.83
CA VAL A 87 -1.04 -21.96 11.39
C VAL A 87 0.37 -21.61 10.92
N THR A 88 1.04 -22.54 10.26
CA THR A 88 2.38 -22.32 9.70
C THR A 88 2.32 -22.52 8.19
N ILE A 89 2.86 -21.56 7.45
CA ILE A 89 3.04 -21.60 6.01
C ILE A 89 4.54 -21.74 5.76
N ASP A 90 4.96 -22.91 5.27
CA ASP A 90 6.36 -23.23 5.00
C ASP A 90 6.61 -23.24 3.48
N PHE A 91 7.44 -22.30 3.02
CA PHE A 91 7.85 -22.16 1.62
C PHE A 91 9.16 -22.91 1.31
N GLY A 92 9.76 -23.58 2.29
CA GLY A 92 11.03 -24.27 2.15
C GLY A 92 12.16 -23.34 1.69
N THR A 93 12.99 -23.82 0.78
CA THR A 93 14.14 -23.08 0.23
C THR A 93 13.78 -22.16 -0.94
N GLY A 94 12.54 -22.18 -1.39
CA GLY A 94 12.10 -21.44 -2.58
C GLY A 94 10.80 -22.00 -3.14
N CYS A 95 9.77 -21.17 -3.14
CA CYS A 95 8.47 -21.55 -3.63
C CYS A 95 7.84 -20.39 -4.41
N LYS A 96 7.65 -20.61 -5.71
CA LYS A 96 7.07 -19.61 -6.62
C LYS A 96 5.55 -19.62 -6.51
N GLY A 97 5.00 -18.51 -6.04
CA GLY A 97 3.56 -18.28 -5.96
C GLY A 97 2.90 -18.09 -7.32
N ARG A 98 1.57 -18.16 -7.34
CA ARG A 98 0.77 -17.88 -8.55
C ARG A 98 0.88 -16.43 -8.99
N ASP A 99 1.21 -15.53 -8.07
CA ASP A 99 1.57 -14.13 -8.32
C ASP A 99 2.97 -13.97 -8.96
N GLY A 100 3.65 -15.08 -9.24
CA GLY A 100 4.98 -15.11 -9.86
C GLY A 100 6.12 -14.86 -8.88
N ARG A 101 5.82 -14.53 -7.62
CA ARG A 101 6.83 -14.17 -6.62
C ARG A 101 7.38 -15.37 -5.89
N VAL A 102 8.70 -15.41 -5.67
CA VAL A 102 9.40 -16.48 -4.97
C VAL A 102 9.49 -16.14 -3.49
N ARG A 103 8.96 -17.05 -2.66
CA ARG A 103 9.01 -16.98 -1.20
C ARG A 103 9.89 -18.08 -0.64
N LYS A 104 10.56 -17.83 0.48
CA LYS A 104 11.42 -18.80 1.22
C LYS A 104 11.12 -18.70 2.70
N GLY A 105 11.45 -19.74 3.47
CA GLY A 105 11.26 -19.76 4.92
C GLY A 105 9.78 -19.90 5.32
N LYS A 106 9.43 -19.42 6.52
CA LYS A 106 8.10 -19.66 7.11
C LYS A 106 7.44 -18.40 7.64
N ILE A 107 6.11 -18.34 7.47
CA ILE A 107 5.23 -17.43 8.18
C ILE A 107 4.48 -18.24 9.24
N ILE A 108 4.48 -17.78 10.49
CA ILE A 108 3.86 -18.47 11.62
C ILE A 108 2.82 -17.55 12.24
N ALA A 109 1.54 -17.96 12.17
CA ALA A 109 0.40 -17.25 12.70
C ALA A 109 -0.17 -17.99 13.92
N VAL A 110 -0.20 -17.32 15.08
CA VAL A 110 -0.73 -17.87 16.34
C VAL A 110 -2.01 -17.13 16.72
N HIS A 111 -3.11 -17.87 16.81
CA HIS A 111 -4.42 -17.32 17.15
C HIS A 111 -4.76 -17.50 18.63
N THR A 112 -5.33 -16.48 19.26
CA THR A 112 -5.79 -16.59 20.66
C THR A 112 -7.13 -17.32 20.80
N ASP A 113 -7.93 -17.36 19.73
CA ASP A 113 -9.25 -18.00 19.68
C ASP A 113 -9.57 -18.42 18.23
N VAL A 114 -10.82 -18.80 17.95
CA VAL A 114 -11.32 -19.05 16.60
C VAL A 114 -11.06 -17.84 15.70
N PHE A 115 -10.57 -18.10 14.48
CA PHE A 115 -10.26 -17.08 13.48
C PHE A 115 -11.44 -16.14 13.23
N ARG A 116 -11.16 -14.82 13.15
CA ARG A 116 -12.15 -13.73 12.98
C ARG A 116 -13.24 -13.62 14.06
N LYS A 117 -13.18 -14.39 15.15
CA LYS A 117 -14.07 -14.19 16.30
C LYS A 117 -13.82 -12.79 16.89
N PRO A 118 -14.87 -12.02 17.25
CA PRO A 118 -14.69 -10.72 17.89
C PRO A 118 -13.75 -10.80 19.11
N ASN A 119 -12.83 -9.85 19.20
CA ASN A 119 -11.74 -9.73 20.18
C ASN A 119 -10.66 -10.83 20.12
N SER A 120 -10.69 -11.72 19.14
CA SER A 120 -9.56 -12.64 18.89
C SER A 120 -8.37 -11.89 18.30
N LYS A 121 -7.16 -12.43 18.54
CA LYS A 121 -5.91 -11.90 17.99
C LYS A 121 -5.19 -12.96 17.18
N CYS A 122 -4.54 -12.53 16.11
CA CYS A 122 -3.56 -13.30 15.34
C CYS A 122 -2.20 -12.62 15.48
N THR A 123 -1.21 -13.34 16.00
CA THR A 123 0.19 -12.89 16.07
C THR A 123 1.00 -13.59 14.99
N VAL A 124 1.55 -12.82 14.06
CA VAL A 124 2.37 -13.31 12.96
C VAL A 124 3.84 -13.04 13.24
N THR A 125 4.66 -14.07 13.07
CA THR A 125 6.12 -14.04 13.16
C THR A 125 6.75 -14.76 11.97
N PHE A 126 8.05 -14.59 11.80
CA PHE A 126 8.79 -15.06 10.63
C PHE A 126 9.98 -15.92 11.02
N ASP A 127 10.14 -17.07 10.35
CA ASP A 127 11.32 -17.93 10.48
C ASP A 127 12.01 -18.03 9.12
N GLY A 128 13.09 -17.27 8.96
CA GLY A 128 13.83 -17.20 7.70
C GLY A 128 13.01 -16.70 6.50
N TYR A 129 11.87 -16.03 6.72
CA TYR A 129 10.98 -15.61 5.65
C TYR A 129 11.61 -14.54 4.75
N SER A 130 11.50 -14.74 3.44
CA SER A 130 11.85 -13.74 2.45
C SER A 130 10.94 -13.84 1.24
N VAL A 131 10.73 -12.72 0.55
CA VAL A 131 10.04 -12.66 -0.74
C VAL A 131 10.90 -11.85 -1.71
N GLU A 132 11.16 -12.40 -2.92
CA GLU A 132 12.10 -11.79 -3.88
C GLU A 132 13.47 -11.44 -3.25
N ASP A 133 13.99 -12.34 -2.41
CA ASP A 133 15.23 -12.18 -1.62
C ASP A 133 15.24 -10.98 -0.66
N ILE A 134 14.11 -10.31 -0.44
CA ILE A 134 13.92 -9.34 0.63
C ILE A 134 13.52 -10.09 1.89
N LYS A 135 14.41 -10.12 2.88
CA LYS A 135 14.16 -10.78 4.16
C LYS A 135 13.21 -9.94 5.00
N VAL A 136 12.22 -10.60 5.61
CA VAL A 136 11.24 -9.96 6.50
C VAL A 136 11.45 -10.47 7.93
N THR A 137 11.46 -9.55 8.88
CA THR A 137 11.58 -9.85 10.31
C THR A 137 10.64 -8.95 11.12
N GLY A 138 10.41 -9.29 12.38
CA GLY A 138 9.51 -8.56 13.27
C GLY A 138 8.21 -9.32 13.53
N THR A 139 7.16 -8.57 13.89
CA THR A 139 5.88 -9.11 14.36
C THR A 139 4.72 -8.28 13.83
N ILE A 140 3.64 -8.95 13.45
CA ILE A 140 2.35 -8.31 13.15
C ILE A 140 1.32 -8.87 14.13
N VAL A 141 0.60 -8.01 14.84
CA VAL A 141 -0.47 -8.42 15.75
C VAL A 141 -1.79 -7.84 15.25
N THR A 142 -2.65 -8.68 14.69
CA THR A 142 -3.99 -8.32 14.22
C THR A 142 -5.02 -8.67 15.28
N THR A 143 -5.85 -7.70 15.65
CA THR A 143 -7.04 -7.89 16.49
C THR A 143 -8.28 -7.81 15.61
N TYR A 144 -9.13 -8.84 15.66
CA TYR A 144 -10.42 -8.86 14.97
C TYR A 144 -11.47 -8.22 15.86
N ASN A 145 -11.84 -6.96 15.58
CA ASN A 145 -12.76 -6.19 16.40
C ASN A 145 -14.22 -6.64 16.23
N GLY A 146 -14.52 -7.36 15.14
CA GLY A 146 -15.87 -7.86 14.85
C GLY A 146 -16.71 -6.85 14.08
N LEU A 147 -18.03 -7.05 14.09
CA LEU A 147 -18.99 -6.18 13.42
C LEU A 147 -19.22 -4.91 14.25
N ASP A 148 -18.91 -3.75 13.67
CA ASP A 148 -19.39 -2.46 14.12
C ASP A 148 -20.84 -2.29 13.63
N LEU A 149 -21.80 -2.39 14.55
CA LEU A 149 -23.23 -2.28 14.23
C LEU A 149 -23.64 -0.87 13.80
N VAL A 150 -22.90 0.16 14.24
CA VAL A 150 -23.19 1.57 13.91
C VAL A 150 -22.76 1.85 12.47
N LYS A 151 -21.56 1.40 12.11
CA LYS A 151 -20.99 1.59 10.77
C LYS A 151 -21.34 0.47 9.79
N LYS A 152 -21.97 -0.60 10.28
CA LYS A 152 -22.31 -1.82 9.54
C LYS A 152 -21.12 -2.42 8.79
N ASN A 153 -19.96 -2.45 9.44
CA ASN A 153 -18.72 -2.94 8.83
C ASN A 153 -17.97 -3.89 9.77
N VAL A 154 -17.16 -4.77 9.20
CA VAL A 154 -16.27 -5.65 9.97
C VAL A 154 -14.94 -4.95 10.11
N GLN A 155 -14.48 -4.78 11.35
CA GLN A 155 -13.23 -4.08 11.64
C GLN A 155 -12.14 -5.05 12.10
N LYS A 156 -10.91 -4.80 11.64
CA LYS A 156 -9.68 -5.31 12.24
C LYS A 156 -8.66 -4.19 12.43
N THR A 157 -7.82 -4.35 13.46
CA THR A 157 -6.71 -3.44 13.74
C THR A 157 -5.41 -4.23 13.87
N SER A 158 -4.39 -3.84 13.12
CA SER A 158 -3.08 -4.49 13.09
C SER A 158 -2.00 -3.56 13.61
N LEU A 159 -1.23 -4.04 14.60
CA LEU A 159 0.03 -3.43 15.01
C LEU A 159 1.15 -4.09 14.21
N VAL A 160 1.75 -3.33 13.30
CA VAL A 160 2.77 -3.83 12.36
C VAL A 160 4.12 -3.28 12.78
N ASN A 161 5.00 -4.16 13.26
CA ASN A 161 6.39 -3.86 13.57
C ASN A 161 7.29 -4.77 12.73
N VAL A 162 7.72 -4.28 11.57
CA VAL A 162 8.40 -5.10 10.56
C VAL A 162 9.67 -4.40 10.07
N ASN A 163 10.71 -5.19 9.85
CA ASN A 163 11.94 -4.78 9.20
C ASN A 163 12.22 -5.63 7.96
N LEU A 164 12.54 -4.94 6.86
CA LEU A 164 12.99 -5.49 5.60
C LEU A 164 14.51 -5.38 5.51
N THR A 165 15.17 -6.42 5.02
CA THR A 165 16.59 -6.40 4.63
C THR A 165 16.70 -6.76 3.16
N PHE A 166 17.28 -5.85 2.38
CA PHE A 166 17.42 -5.98 0.94
C PHE A 166 18.71 -6.73 0.55
N PRO A 167 18.81 -7.25 -0.68
CA PRO A 167 20.01 -7.95 -1.15
C PRO A 167 21.30 -7.12 -1.09
N ASP A 168 21.21 -5.80 -1.15
CA ASP A 168 22.37 -4.90 -1.01
C ASP A 168 22.75 -4.60 0.47
N GLY A 169 22.10 -5.27 1.42
CA GLY A 169 22.34 -5.13 2.85
C GLY A 169 21.67 -3.91 3.49
N LYS A 170 21.03 -3.03 2.71
CA LYS A 170 20.25 -1.92 3.29
C LYS A 170 19.00 -2.45 3.98
N THR A 171 18.47 -1.67 4.91
CA THR A 171 17.29 -2.02 5.70
C THR A 171 16.22 -0.95 5.62
N ALA A 172 14.97 -1.35 5.77
CA ALA A 172 13.83 -0.47 5.96
C ALA A 172 12.94 -1.01 7.06
N SER A 173 12.34 -0.16 7.88
CA SER A 173 11.45 -0.61 8.94
C SER A 173 10.20 0.25 9.07
N ARG A 174 9.14 -0.34 9.62
CA ARG A 174 7.92 0.36 10.01
C ARG A 174 7.44 -0.09 11.38
N ASN A 175 6.86 0.85 12.12
CA ASN A 175 6.06 0.62 13.31
C ASN A 175 4.77 1.44 13.18
N VAL A 176 3.70 0.78 12.75
CA VAL A 176 2.42 1.43 12.44
C VAL A 176 1.23 0.68 13.03
N THR A 177 0.16 1.43 13.24
CA THR A 177 -1.19 0.89 13.43
C THR A 177 -1.94 1.00 12.10
N VAL A 178 -2.45 -0.13 11.63
CA VAL A 178 -3.35 -0.21 10.47
C VAL A 178 -4.75 -0.55 10.96
N THR A 179 -5.73 0.27 10.66
CA THR A 179 -7.15 -0.07 10.90
C THR A 179 -7.83 -0.28 9.56
N GLN A 180 -8.46 -1.44 9.40
CA GLN A 180 -9.22 -1.78 8.20
C GLN A 180 -10.68 -2.01 8.57
N ASN A 181 -11.58 -1.37 7.84
CA ASN A 181 -13.01 -1.59 7.91
C ASN A 181 -13.50 -2.12 6.57
N PHE A 182 -14.18 -3.26 6.59
CA PHE A 182 -14.82 -3.83 5.40
C PHE A 182 -16.34 -3.64 5.47
N THR A 183 -16.88 -2.91 4.51
CA THR A 183 -18.32 -2.68 4.37
C THR A 183 -18.85 -3.56 3.25
N LEU A 184 -19.70 -4.52 3.61
CA LEU A 184 -20.40 -5.38 2.66
C LEU A 184 -21.65 -4.64 2.14
N SER A 185 -21.72 -4.43 0.82
CA SER A 185 -22.92 -3.91 0.17
C SER A 185 -23.81 -5.04 -0.33
N ALA A 186 -25.10 -4.75 -0.55
CA ALA A 186 -26.04 -5.71 -1.13
C ALA A 186 -25.60 -6.18 -2.53
N ASN A 187 -24.98 -5.27 -3.29
CA ASN A 187 -24.22 -5.61 -4.47
C ASN A 187 -22.75 -5.76 -4.07
N LEU A 188 -22.20 -6.95 -4.25
CA LEU A 188 -20.81 -7.25 -3.86
C LEU A 188 -19.79 -6.31 -4.50
N LEU A 189 -20.05 -5.84 -5.74
CA LEU A 189 -19.16 -4.92 -6.44
C LEU A 189 -19.07 -3.55 -5.76
N ASP A 190 -20.12 -3.14 -5.04
CA ASP A 190 -20.17 -1.89 -4.29
C ASP A 190 -19.58 -2.02 -2.88
N SER A 191 -19.04 -3.20 -2.53
CA SER A 191 -18.35 -3.40 -1.27
C SER A 191 -16.98 -2.74 -1.28
N GLU A 192 -16.52 -2.28 -0.13
CA GLU A 192 -15.27 -1.53 -0.03
C GLU A 192 -14.52 -1.79 1.27
N TYR A 193 -13.21 -1.62 1.19
CA TYR A 193 -12.32 -1.51 2.34
C TYR A 193 -11.97 -0.05 2.56
N GLN A 194 -12.04 0.39 3.82
CA GLN A 194 -11.49 1.67 4.27
C GLN A 194 -10.32 1.40 5.19
N VAL A 195 -9.15 1.92 4.84
CA VAL A 195 -7.89 1.69 5.55
C VAL A 195 -7.37 3.00 6.10
N THR A 196 -6.90 2.98 7.35
CA THR A 196 -6.07 4.04 7.93
C THR A 196 -4.75 3.45 8.42
N VAL A 197 -3.67 4.20 8.25
CA VAL A 197 -2.30 3.82 8.57
C VAL A 197 -1.64 4.99 9.28
N ASN A 198 -1.23 4.77 10.53
CA ASN A 198 -0.58 5.79 11.34
C ASN A 198 0.63 5.21 12.08
N GLY A 199 1.75 5.91 12.04
CA GLY A 199 2.93 5.53 12.81
C GLY A 199 4.22 6.09 12.22
N THR A 200 5.28 5.30 12.33
CA THR A 200 6.65 5.73 12.00
C THR A 200 7.38 4.66 11.19
N GLY A 201 8.46 5.05 10.54
CA GLY A 201 9.35 4.13 9.86
C GLY A 201 10.74 4.72 9.65
N VAL A 202 11.63 3.89 9.13
CA VAL A 202 12.98 4.28 8.67
C VAL A 202 13.15 3.79 7.25
N ALA A 203 13.39 4.73 6.34
CA ALA A 203 13.55 4.47 4.92
C ALA A 203 14.93 3.85 4.62
N ARG A 204 15.08 3.30 3.40
CA ARG A 204 16.31 2.59 2.99
C ARG A 204 17.56 3.47 2.93
N ASN A 205 17.40 4.79 2.87
CA ASN A 205 18.47 5.79 2.99
C ASN A 205 18.77 6.20 4.44
N GLY A 206 18.16 5.55 5.44
CA GLY A 206 18.32 5.84 6.87
C GLY A 206 17.47 6.99 7.39
N VAL A 207 16.65 7.63 6.54
CA VAL A 207 15.78 8.73 6.96
C VAL A 207 14.57 8.19 7.70
N ALA A 208 14.41 8.57 8.96
CA ALA A 208 13.19 8.33 9.72
C ALA A 208 12.04 9.18 9.18
N PHE A 209 10.81 8.65 9.22
CA PHE A 209 9.61 9.34 8.75
C PHE A 209 8.40 9.00 9.61
N ASN A 210 7.42 9.90 9.60
CA ASN A 210 6.07 9.64 10.11
C ASN A 210 5.13 9.39 8.93
N THR A 211 4.17 8.49 9.10
CA THR A 211 3.11 8.22 8.12
C THR A 211 1.76 8.38 8.81
N THR A 212 0.84 9.15 8.22
CA THR A 212 -0.47 9.48 8.78
C THR A 212 -1.52 9.51 7.68
N THR A 213 -2.65 8.84 7.89
CA THR A 213 -3.80 8.96 6.98
C THR A 213 -4.59 10.22 7.30
N LEU A 214 -4.72 11.13 6.33
CA LEU A 214 -5.52 12.36 6.45
C LEU A 214 -7.00 12.12 6.10
N SER A 215 -7.25 11.24 5.13
CA SER A 215 -8.59 10.74 4.81
C SER A 215 -8.52 9.25 4.50
N PRO A 216 -9.49 8.43 4.94
CA PRO A 216 -9.44 6.98 4.79
C PRO A 216 -9.14 6.54 3.35
N ILE A 217 -8.22 5.60 3.21
CA ILE A 217 -7.84 5.03 1.93
C ILE A 217 -8.90 4.01 1.53
N VAL A 218 -9.53 4.20 0.37
CA VAL A 218 -10.62 3.33 -0.09
C VAL A 218 -10.11 2.37 -1.16
N LYS A 219 -10.36 1.07 -0.97
CA LYS A 219 -10.17 0.02 -1.99
C LYS A 219 -11.54 -0.60 -2.30
N LYS A 220 -12.06 -0.41 -3.51
CA LYS A 220 -13.38 -0.93 -3.92
C LYS A 220 -13.26 -2.32 -4.53
N VAL A 221 -14.20 -3.21 -4.21
CA VAL A 221 -14.26 -4.57 -4.79
C VAL A 221 -14.43 -4.51 -6.31
N ALA A 222 -15.24 -3.57 -6.84
CA ALA A 222 -15.36 -3.35 -8.28
C ALA A 222 -14.03 -3.01 -8.99
N CYS A 223 -13.05 -2.46 -8.25
CA CYS A 223 -11.75 -2.10 -8.81
C CYS A 223 -10.70 -3.20 -8.64
N PHE A 224 -11.07 -4.42 -8.23
CA PHE A 224 -10.16 -5.57 -8.19
C PHE A 224 -9.95 -6.15 -9.61
N ALA A 225 -9.85 -5.27 -10.61
CA ALA A 225 -9.47 -5.64 -11.96
C ALA A 225 -8.12 -6.38 -11.87
N GLU A 226 -8.00 -7.50 -12.60
CA GLU A 226 -6.76 -8.30 -12.65
C GLU A 226 -6.35 -8.94 -11.31
N LYS A 227 -7.27 -9.03 -10.34
CA LYS A 227 -7.08 -9.64 -9.00
C LYS A 227 -6.11 -8.91 -8.07
N VAL A 228 -5.70 -7.68 -8.40
CA VAL A 228 -4.83 -6.86 -7.53
C VAL A 228 -5.64 -5.68 -7.00
N PRO A 229 -5.95 -5.63 -5.69
CA PRO A 229 -6.64 -4.48 -5.11
C PRO A 229 -5.73 -3.24 -5.12
N TYR A 230 -6.25 -2.09 -5.54
CA TYR A 230 -5.55 -0.81 -5.46
C TYR A 230 -6.42 0.27 -4.83
N PRO A 231 -5.81 1.27 -4.17
CA PRO A 231 -6.54 2.40 -3.62
C PRO A 231 -7.09 3.28 -4.74
N VAL A 232 -8.30 3.81 -4.54
CA VAL A 232 -9.00 4.67 -5.51
C VAL A 232 -9.36 6.04 -4.96
N SER A 233 -9.28 6.23 -3.65
CA SER A 233 -9.43 7.52 -2.98
C SER A 233 -8.83 7.49 -1.58
N GLY A 234 -8.72 8.68 -0.97
CA GLY A 234 -8.08 8.88 0.31
C GLY A 234 -6.75 9.60 0.18
N ILE A 235 -6.21 10.07 1.30
CA ILE A 235 -4.98 10.85 1.34
C ILE A 235 -4.09 10.32 2.45
N GLN A 236 -2.90 9.84 2.07
CA GLN A 236 -1.82 9.51 2.99
C GLN A 236 -0.82 10.67 3.03
N GLN A 237 -0.32 11.01 4.21
CA GLN A 237 0.77 11.96 4.39
C GLN A 237 1.98 11.25 4.97
N ILE A 238 3.14 11.49 4.37
CA ILE A 238 4.44 11.05 4.85
C ILE A 238 5.28 12.30 5.17
N THR A 239 5.87 12.35 6.36
CA THR A 239 6.70 13.46 6.80
C THR A 239 8.09 12.94 7.16
N PRO A 240 9.11 13.15 6.30
CA PRO A 240 10.49 12.87 6.63
C PRO A 240 10.95 13.68 7.85
N GLN A 241 11.77 13.08 8.73
CA GLN A 241 12.25 13.78 9.92
C GLN A 241 13.40 14.75 9.63
N ASN A 242 14.20 14.48 8.60
CA ASN A 242 15.30 15.35 8.16
C ASN A 242 14.80 16.56 7.35
N ASP A 243 13.59 16.49 6.80
CA ASP A 243 12.97 17.53 6.01
C ASP A 243 11.46 17.47 6.23
N LYS A 244 10.99 18.32 7.16
CA LYS A 244 9.63 18.33 7.69
C LYS A 244 8.56 18.75 6.67
N GLU A 245 8.94 19.08 5.43
CA GLU A 245 7.99 19.33 4.36
C GLU A 245 7.21 18.05 4.02
N PRO A 246 5.88 17.99 4.27
CA PRO A 246 5.10 16.78 4.11
C PRO A 246 4.92 16.41 2.64
N ILE A 247 4.95 15.11 2.38
CA ILE A 247 4.62 14.50 1.10
C ILE A 247 3.21 13.94 1.22
N LYS A 248 2.29 14.40 0.38
CA LYS A 248 0.91 13.91 0.31
C LYS A 248 0.74 12.99 -0.89
N ILE A 249 0.10 11.85 -0.66
CA ILE A 249 -0.28 10.88 -1.68
C ILE A 249 -1.80 10.86 -1.71
N ASP A 250 -2.37 11.42 -2.78
CA ASP A 250 -3.79 11.41 -3.07
C ASP A 250 -4.10 10.25 -4.02
N PHE A 251 -4.96 9.33 -3.58
CA PHE A 251 -5.30 8.12 -4.31
C PHE A 251 -6.42 8.30 -5.35
N GLY A 252 -6.93 9.52 -5.51
CA GLY A 252 -7.92 9.85 -6.53
C GLY A 252 -9.32 10.10 -5.98
N ASN A 253 -10.28 10.13 -6.89
CA ASN A 253 -11.67 10.53 -6.61
C ASN A 253 -12.64 9.33 -6.51
N GLY A 254 -12.13 8.10 -6.53
CA GLY A 254 -12.90 6.87 -6.47
C GLY A 254 -13.08 6.14 -7.80
N THR A 255 -12.49 6.61 -8.90
CA THR A 255 -12.43 5.93 -10.19
C THR A 255 -11.44 4.77 -10.18
N CYS A 256 -11.74 3.69 -10.89
CA CYS A 256 -10.86 2.53 -11.02
C CYS A 256 -9.75 2.77 -12.08
N ASP A 257 -9.06 3.92 -12.06
CA ASP A 257 -8.09 4.30 -13.11
C ASP A 257 -6.61 4.14 -12.72
N LYS A 258 -6.34 3.61 -11.51
CA LYS A 258 -5.00 3.40 -10.94
C LYS A 258 -4.18 4.69 -10.84
N THR A 259 -4.79 5.87 -10.90
CA THR A 259 -4.09 7.16 -10.92
C THR A 259 -3.94 7.73 -9.51
N ILE A 260 -2.70 8.08 -9.13
CA ILE A 260 -2.40 8.73 -7.86
C ILE A 260 -1.64 10.03 -8.09
N THR A 261 -1.81 11.00 -7.20
CA THR A 261 -1.12 12.29 -7.24
C THR A 261 -0.27 12.47 -5.99
N ILE A 262 1.02 12.72 -6.19
CA ILE A 262 2.00 12.95 -5.13
C ILE A 262 2.36 14.43 -5.11
N THR A 263 2.20 15.07 -3.95
CA THR A 263 2.45 16.50 -3.76
C THR A 263 3.43 16.75 -2.63
N ARG A 264 4.41 17.64 -2.85
CA ARG A 264 5.35 18.12 -1.84
C ARG A 264 5.63 19.60 -2.08
N GLY A 265 5.20 20.49 -1.19
CA GLY A 265 5.20 21.93 -1.45
C GLY A 265 4.46 22.27 -2.75
N GLU A 266 5.10 23.01 -3.65
CA GLU A 266 4.57 23.33 -4.98
C GLU A 266 4.74 22.21 -6.02
N ALA A 267 5.52 21.17 -5.70
CA ALA A 267 5.81 20.09 -6.64
C ALA A 267 4.66 19.07 -6.64
N VAL A 268 4.16 18.74 -7.84
CA VAL A 268 3.07 17.78 -8.05
C VAL A 268 3.47 16.77 -9.12
N ARG A 269 3.23 15.48 -8.86
CA ARG A 269 3.49 14.39 -9.80
C ARG A 269 2.32 13.41 -9.80
N THR A 270 1.73 13.19 -10.97
CA THR A 270 0.70 12.16 -11.16
C THR A 270 1.35 10.92 -11.77
N ILE A 271 1.04 9.75 -11.23
CA ILE A 271 1.49 8.45 -11.76
C ILE A 271 0.31 7.47 -11.83
N THR A 272 0.43 6.49 -12.72
CA THR A 272 -0.48 5.34 -12.79
C THR A 272 0.20 4.13 -12.17
N LEU A 273 -0.47 3.48 -11.23
CA LEU A 273 -0.01 2.25 -10.59
C LEU A 273 0.06 1.13 -11.63
N LYS A 274 1.10 0.31 -11.54
CA LYS A 274 1.32 -0.86 -12.41
C LYS A 274 0.82 -2.12 -11.73
#